data_AF-A0A6I4II17-F1
#
_entry.id   AF-A0A6I4II17-F1
#
_cell.length_a   1.000
_cell.length_b   1.000
_cell.length_c   1.000
_cell.angle_alpha   90.00
_cell.angle_beta   90.00
_cell.angle_gamma   90.00
#
_symmetry.space_group_name_H-M   'P 1'
#
loop_
_entity.id
_entity.type
_entity.pdbx_description
1 polymer ?
#
loop_
_entity_poly.entity_id
_entity_poly.type
_entity_poly.pdbx_seq_one_letter_code
_entity_poly.pdbx_strand_id
1 'polypeptide(L)'
;MRNSMLILLGLLLTFNLVAQTNRRSIQLTGSISEKYPIAMTLAIENDTVRGFYYYEKYKTKIVLEGQVIGTKFILNESSDYEPEFKIGFIGEVTDTSFVGKWVDKTKDKRLKCELTIASDKQIKVTEDILQIEGTYEDLFNSEKYLGSVTLKNILGELFFFEISNGTESGCLGYLKGVVKLIDLQNGIFSTEACKKIEFNLLDNELILKEDNCDFHGMRCPFEGKYKKSE
;
A
#
# COMPACT_ATOMS: atom_id res chain seq x y z
N MET A 1 -30.51 -16.83 64.30
CA MET A 1 -29.31 -16.67 63.46
C MET A 1 -29.75 -16.53 62.01
N ARG A 2 -29.80 -15.30 61.50
CA ARG A 2 -30.20 -14.99 60.11
C ARG A 2 -28.99 -14.32 59.47
N ASN A 3 -28.27 -15.05 58.62
CA ASN A 3 -27.13 -14.53 57.88
C ASN A 3 -27.66 -13.81 56.63
N SER A 4 -27.53 -12.49 56.63
CA SER A 4 -27.73 -11.65 55.46
C SER A 4 -26.50 -11.79 54.55
N MET A 5 -26.65 -12.52 53.44
CA MET A 5 -25.62 -12.63 52.41
C MET A 5 -25.84 -11.53 51.37
N LEU A 6 -25.05 -10.46 51.45
CA LEU A 6 -24.95 -9.41 50.44
C LEU A 6 -24.26 -10.01 49.20
N ILE A 7 -24.98 -10.12 48.08
CA ILE A 7 -24.39 -10.43 46.77
C ILE A 7 -23.97 -9.08 46.15
N LEU A 8 -22.68 -8.78 46.22
CA LEU A 8 -22.07 -7.64 45.57
C LEU A 8 -21.85 -8.00 44.08
N LEU A 9 -22.77 -7.57 43.22
CA LEU A 9 -22.66 -7.75 41.78
C LEU A 9 -21.64 -6.74 41.22
N GLY A 10 -20.38 -7.17 41.08
CA GLY A 10 -19.32 -6.37 40.49
C GLY A 10 -19.48 -6.27 38.98
N LEU A 11 -20.00 -5.14 38.50
CA LEU A 11 -20.10 -4.81 37.08
C LEU A 11 -18.69 -4.49 36.55
N LEU A 12 -18.01 -5.47 35.94
CA LEU A 12 -16.74 -5.27 35.23
C LEU A 12 -17.02 -4.54 33.91
N LEU A 13 -16.86 -3.21 33.90
CA LEU A 13 -16.79 -2.41 32.68
C LEU A 13 -15.46 -2.71 31.97
N THR A 14 -15.48 -3.64 31.01
CA THR A 14 -14.37 -3.82 30.07
C THR A 14 -14.38 -2.64 29.10
N PHE A 15 -13.50 -1.67 29.34
CA PHE A 15 -13.19 -0.65 28.34
C PHE A 15 -12.45 -1.34 27.20
N ASN A 16 -13.13 -1.58 26.09
CA ASN A 16 -12.47 -1.89 24.83
C ASN A 16 -11.65 -0.65 24.45
N LEU A 17 -10.36 -0.67 24.72
CA LEU A 17 -9.43 0.32 24.21
C LEU A 17 -9.38 0.08 22.69
N VAL A 18 -10.21 0.79 21.94
CA VAL A 18 -10.12 0.80 20.48
C VAL A 18 -8.73 1.35 20.18
N ALA A 19 -7.82 0.49 19.70
CA ALA A 19 -6.52 0.92 19.26
C ALA A 19 -6.73 1.91 18.12
N GLN A 20 -6.60 3.20 18.42
CA GLN A 20 -6.69 4.24 17.39
C GLN A 20 -5.49 4.07 16.49
N THR A 21 -5.73 3.60 15.26
CA THR A 21 -4.66 3.47 14.25
C THR A 21 -4.15 4.88 13.94
N ASN A 22 -2.89 5.13 14.30
CA ASN A 22 -2.26 6.42 14.08
C ASN A 22 -1.74 6.44 12.65
N ARG A 23 -2.60 6.83 11.70
CA ARG A 23 -2.30 6.87 10.28
C ARG A 23 -2.01 8.30 9.85
N ARG A 24 -0.83 8.52 9.26
CA ARG A 24 -0.43 9.82 8.71
C ARG A 24 0.06 9.72 7.27
N SER A 25 -0.11 10.79 6.50
CA SER A 25 0.45 10.94 5.16
C SER A 25 1.51 12.03 5.16
N ILE A 26 2.64 11.76 4.52
CA ILE A 26 3.69 12.76 4.25
C ILE A 26 3.84 12.93 2.74
N GLN A 27 3.82 14.18 2.29
CA GLN A 27 4.18 14.57 0.93
C GLN A 27 5.50 15.32 0.96
N LEU A 28 6.45 14.91 0.14
CA LEU A 28 7.79 15.48 0.09
C LEU A 28 8.17 15.86 -1.35
N THR A 29 9.01 16.88 -1.51
CA THR A 29 9.57 17.28 -2.80
C THR A 29 11.05 17.59 -2.66
N GLY A 30 11.85 17.30 -3.68
CA GLY A 30 13.28 17.60 -3.65
C GLY A 30 14.00 16.87 -4.77
N SER A 31 15.22 16.40 -4.50
CA SER A 31 16.01 15.75 -5.53
C SER A 31 16.93 14.64 -5.03
N ILE A 32 17.19 13.69 -5.94
CA ILE A 32 18.29 12.73 -5.80
C ILE A 32 19.51 13.32 -6.48
N SER A 33 20.62 13.42 -5.75
CA SER A 33 21.92 13.91 -6.20
C SER A 33 21.87 15.31 -6.83
N GLU A 34 20.98 16.18 -6.35
CA GLU A 34 20.77 17.56 -6.86
C GLU A 34 20.36 17.65 -8.34
N LYS A 35 20.14 16.50 -8.98
CA LYS A 35 19.99 16.38 -10.43
C LYS A 35 18.62 15.83 -10.83
N TYR A 36 18.06 14.97 -10.00
CA TYR A 36 16.87 14.20 -10.34
C TYR A 36 15.72 14.65 -9.45
N PRO A 37 14.90 15.62 -9.90
CA PRO A 37 13.79 16.10 -9.11
C PRO A 37 12.75 15.00 -8.93
N ILE A 38 12.28 14.82 -7.70
CA ILE A 38 11.25 13.83 -7.36
C ILE A 38 10.20 14.45 -6.42
N ALA A 39 8.99 13.91 -6.50
CA ALA A 39 7.94 14.12 -5.50
C ALA A 39 7.57 12.78 -4.88
N MET A 40 7.42 12.72 -3.56
CA MET A 40 7.14 11.49 -2.82
C MET A 40 5.84 11.65 -2.02
N THR A 41 5.00 10.62 -2.01
CA THR A 41 3.80 10.56 -1.16
C THR A 41 3.83 9.24 -0.41
N LEU A 42 3.84 9.31 0.91
CA LEU A 42 3.92 8.17 1.82
C LEU A 42 2.72 8.18 2.75
N ALA A 43 2.11 7.02 2.98
CA ALA A 43 1.27 6.72 4.12
C ALA A 43 2.04 5.88 5.12
N ILE A 44 1.91 6.24 6.39
CA ILE A 44 2.56 5.60 7.52
C ILE A 44 1.46 5.14 8.47
N GLU A 45 1.43 3.85 8.75
CA GLU A 45 0.51 3.21 9.68
C GLU A 45 1.31 2.30 10.60
N ASN A 46 1.36 2.66 11.88
CA ASN A 46 2.33 2.11 12.82
C ASN A 46 3.76 2.26 12.27
N ASP A 47 4.51 1.17 12.14
CA ASP A 47 5.86 1.16 11.58
C ASP A 47 5.89 0.85 10.08
N THR A 48 4.74 0.61 9.43
CA THR A 48 4.70 0.28 8.00
C THR A 48 4.55 1.53 7.15
N VAL A 49 5.32 1.61 6.06
CA VAL A 49 5.26 2.69 5.08
C VAL A 49 4.86 2.15 3.72
N ARG A 50 3.89 2.80 3.08
CA ARG A 50 3.50 2.54 1.69
C ARG A 50 3.36 3.85 0.93
N GLY A 51 3.61 3.83 -0.36
CA GLY A 51 3.44 5.03 -1.15
C GLY A 51 4.10 4.90 -2.51
N PHE A 52 4.54 6.03 -3.02
CA PHE A 52 5.29 6.11 -4.26
C PHE A 52 6.14 7.36 -4.28
N TYR A 53 7.13 7.37 -5.17
CA TYR A 53 7.68 8.62 -5.66
C TYR A 53 7.46 8.74 -7.17
N TYR A 54 7.29 9.97 -7.62
CA TYR A 54 7.14 10.33 -9.00
C TYR A 54 8.44 10.93 -9.49
N TYR A 55 9.01 10.32 -10.53
CA TYR A 55 10.21 10.83 -11.16
C TYR A 55 9.85 11.57 -12.45
N GLU A 56 10.04 12.89 -12.43
CA GLU A 56 9.57 13.81 -13.48
C GLU A 56 10.02 13.38 -14.89
N LYS A 57 11.25 12.85 -15.01
CA LYS A 57 11.83 12.44 -16.28
C LYS A 57 11.02 11.33 -16.99
N TYR A 58 10.53 10.35 -16.24
CA TYR A 58 9.84 9.18 -16.80
C TYR A 58 8.32 9.26 -16.62
N LYS A 59 7.83 10.29 -15.94
CA LYS A 59 6.42 10.51 -15.66
C LYS A 59 5.70 9.29 -15.08
N THR A 60 6.44 8.49 -14.32
CA THR A 60 5.94 7.25 -13.74
C THR A 60 5.99 7.30 -12.22
N LYS A 61 5.01 6.67 -11.59
CA LYS A 61 4.99 6.43 -10.15
C LYS A 61 5.76 5.15 -9.87
N ILE A 62 6.79 5.25 -9.06
CA ILE A 62 7.57 4.12 -8.60
C ILE A 62 7.11 3.83 -7.18
N VAL A 63 6.55 2.64 -7.01
CA VAL A 63 5.95 2.17 -5.75
C VAL A 63 7.03 2.06 -4.68
N LEU A 64 6.69 2.50 -3.48
CA LEU A 64 7.55 2.39 -2.31
C LEU A 64 6.82 1.62 -1.21
N GLU A 65 7.55 0.70 -0.61
CA GLU A 65 7.14 0.00 0.61
C GLU A 65 8.29 -0.10 1.59
N GLY A 66 7.99 -0.15 2.86
CA GLY A 66 9.04 -0.32 3.85
C GLY A 66 8.57 -0.06 5.25
N GLN A 67 9.50 0.44 6.06
CA GLN A 67 9.25 0.60 7.48
C GLN A 67 9.95 1.82 8.07
N VAL A 68 9.41 2.27 9.20
CA VAL A 68 10.03 3.24 10.10
C VAL A 68 10.57 2.50 11.32
N ILE A 69 11.85 2.71 11.65
CA ILE A 69 12.49 2.20 12.86
C ILE A 69 13.04 3.41 13.62
N GLY A 70 12.29 3.87 14.63
CA GLY A 70 12.58 5.15 15.29
C GLY A 70 12.34 6.32 14.34
N THR A 71 13.40 7.08 13.99
CA THR A 71 13.34 8.16 12.98
C THR A 71 13.77 7.70 11.59
N LYS A 72 14.28 6.46 11.47
CA LYS A 72 14.90 5.95 10.26
C LYS A 72 13.87 5.30 9.35
N PHE A 73 13.85 5.72 8.11
CA PHE A 73 13.04 5.16 7.03
C PHE A 73 13.90 4.23 6.18
N ILE A 74 13.34 3.07 5.87
CA ILE A 74 13.91 2.11 4.92
C ILE A 74 12.80 1.78 3.94
N LEU A 75 12.88 2.29 2.71
CA LEU A 75 11.86 2.21 1.67
C LEU A 75 12.41 1.50 0.44
N ASN A 76 11.86 0.36 0.07
CA ASN A 76 12.21 -0.41 -1.12
C ASN A 76 11.35 0.03 -2.30
N GLU A 77 11.95 0.16 -3.48
CA GLU A 77 11.26 0.18 -4.76
C GLU A 77 10.73 -1.23 -5.00
N SER A 78 9.47 -1.47 -4.66
CA SER A 78 8.88 -2.79 -4.78
C SER A 78 8.22 -2.91 -6.16
N SER A 79 8.96 -3.43 -7.13
CA SER A 79 8.39 -3.90 -8.40
C SER A 79 7.84 -5.32 -8.28
N ASP A 80 8.41 -6.15 -7.40
CA ASP A 80 8.21 -7.60 -7.38
C ASP A 80 8.10 -8.16 -5.95
N TYR A 81 7.69 -9.43 -5.85
CA TYR A 81 7.71 -10.21 -4.60
C TYR A 81 9.16 -10.56 -4.21
N GLU A 82 9.93 -9.55 -3.82
CA GLU A 82 11.28 -9.72 -3.31
C GLU A 82 11.37 -9.15 -1.88
N PRO A 83 11.57 -10.02 -0.86
CA PRO A 83 11.60 -9.57 0.53
C PRO A 83 12.90 -8.83 0.89
N GLU A 84 13.94 -8.92 0.05
CA GLU A 84 15.21 -8.25 0.31
C GLU A 84 15.23 -6.83 -0.26
N PHE A 85 15.65 -5.87 0.57
CA PHE A 85 15.94 -4.52 0.09
C PHE A 85 17.06 -4.55 -0.96
N LYS A 86 16.75 -4.12 -2.19
CA LYS A 86 17.73 -3.99 -3.28
C LYS A 86 17.91 -2.55 -3.74
N ILE A 87 16.80 -1.85 -3.98
CA ILE A 87 16.79 -0.50 -4.55
C ILE A 87 15.79 0.34 -3.77
N GLY A 88 16.14 1.58 -3.40
CA GLY A 88 15.19 2.51 -2.79
C GLY A 88 15.86 3.52 -1.87
N PHE A 89 15.16 3.95 -0.83
CA PHE A 89 15.58 5.05 0.03
C PHE A 89 15.91 4.60 1.45
N ILE A 90 17.02 5.09 1.98
CA ILE A 90 17.38 4.96 3.40
C ILE A 90 17.71 6.35 3.92
N GLY A 91 17.00 6.81 4.95
CA GLY A 91 17.19 8.15 5.49
C GLY A 91 16.44 8.37 6.79
N GLU A 92 16.40 9.61 7.22
CA GLU A 92 15.68 10.04 8.42
C GLU A 92 14.73 11.17 8.06
N VAL A 93 13.55 11.16 8.69
CA VAL A 93 12.56 12.25 8.58
C VAL A 93 12.67 13.11 9.83
N THR A 94 12.89 14.40 9.61
CA THR A 94 12.81 15.47 10.61
C THR A 94 11.47 16.20 10.46
N ASP A 95 11.23 17.22 11.27
CA ASP A 95 10.00 18.04 11.19
C ASP A 95 9.80 18.73 9.83
N THR A 96 10.88 18.94 9.06
CA THR A 96 10.84 19.73 7.81
C THR A 96 11.40 19.01 6.59
N SER A 97 12.11 17.90 6.78
CA SER A 97 12.85 17.28 5.67
C SER A 97 13.06 15.78 5.85
N PHE A 98 13.27 15.11 4.73
CA PHE A 98 13.89 13.79 4.65
C PHE A 98 15.34 13.96 4.17
N VAL A 99 16.30 13.44 4.93
CA VAL A 99 17.72 13.45 4.58
C VAL A 99 18.22 12.01 4.56
N GLY A 100 18.78 11.60 3.42
CA GLY A 100 19.20 10.22 3.26
C GLY A 100 19.92 9.94 1.95
N LYS A 101 19.75 8.70 1.48
CA LYS A 101 20.33 8.21 0.24
C LYS A 101 19.31 7.39 -0.52
N TRP A 102 19.32 7.56 -1.83
CA TRP A 102 18.84 6.53 -2.74
C TRP A 102 19.97 5.50 -2.92
N VAL A 103 19.64 4.22 -2.78
CA VAL A 103 20.58 3.10 -2.75
C VAL A 103 20.15 2.09 -3.79
N ASP A 104 21.08 1.65 -4.63
CA ASP A 104 20.94 0.48 -5.52
C ASP A 104 22.09 -0.47 -5.20
N LYS A 105 21.78 -1.52 -4.43
CA LYS A 105 22.75 -2.55 -4.04
C LYS A 105 23.24 -3.36 -5.22
N THR A 106 22.42 -3.51 -6.28
CA THR A 106 22.78 -4.32 -7.46
C THR A 106 23.92 -3.70 -8.25
N LYS A 107 24.09 -2.38 -8.15
CA LYS A 107 25.14 -1.59 -8.83
C LYS A 107 26.13 -0.95 -7.87
N ASP A 108 26.08 -1.29 -6.58
CA ASP A 108 26.80 -0.62 -5.48
C ASP A 108 26.75 0.92 -5.58
N LYS A 109 25.56 1.45 -5.90
CA LYS A 109 25.37 2.87 -6.15
C LYS A 109 24.61 3.52 -5.01
N ARG A 110 25.12 4.68 -4.58
CA ARG A 110 24.51 5.48 -3.50
C ARG A 110 24.48 6.93 -3.91
N LEU A 111 23.30 7.53 -3.91
CA LEU A 111 23.09 8.92 -4.28
C LEU A 111 22.48 9.66 -3.09
N LYS A 112 23.00 10.85 -2.77
CA LYS A 112 22.42 11.73 -1.75
C LYS A 112 20.96 12.04 -2.10
N CYS A 113 20.07 12.05 -1.12
CA CYS A 113 18.67 12.42 -1.30
C CYS A 113 18.28 13.41 -0.21
N GLU A 114 17.77 14.57 -0.62
CA GLU A 114 17.27 15.61 0.27
C GLU A 114 15.91 16.08 -0.25
N LEU A 115 14.90 15.90 0.59
CA LEU A 115 13.51 16.27 0.29
C LEU A 115 12.99 17.17 1.41
N THR A 116 12.20 18.17 1.03
CA THR A 116 11.46 19.03 1.94
C THR A 116 10.05 18.47 2.11
N ILE A 117 9.54 18.48 3.33
CA ILE A 117 8.15 18.12 3.62
C ILE A 117 7.24 19.25 3.11
N ALA A 118 6.41 18.94 2.12
CA ALA A 118 5.38 19.84 1.62
C ALA A 118 4.09 19.75 2.47
N SER A 119 3.82 18.58 3.04
CA SER A 119 2.68 18.34 3.91
C SER A 119 2.94 17.12 4.80
N ASP A 120 2.66 17.22 6.10
CA ASP A 120 2.57 16.09 7.03
C ASP A 120 1.23 16.20 7.77
N LYS A 121 0.33 15.25 7.52
CA LYS A 121 -1.06 15.31 7.99
C LYS A 121 -1.49 13.96 8.52
N GLN A 122 -2.20 13.99 9.64
CA GLN A 122 -3.01 12.86 10.08
C GLN A 122 -4.08 12.57 9.02
N ILE A 123 -4.20 11.32 8.60
CA ILE A 123 -5.22 10.90 7.64
C ILE A 123 -6.51 10.71 8.41
N LYS A 124 -7.52 11.54 8.12
CA LYS A 124 -8.88 11.25 8.54
C LYS A 124 -9.44 10.16 7.63
N VAL A 125 -9.29 8.90 8.06
CA VAL A 125 -9.89 7.76 7.37
C VAL A 125 -11.40 7.86 7.52
N THR A 126 -12.12 8.06 6.41
CA THR A 126 -13.58 8.11 6.38
C THR A 126 -14.14 6.69 6.36
N GLU A 127 -15.43 6.55 6.69
CA GLU A 127 -16.13 5.27 6.60
C GLU A 127 -16.04 4.70 5.18
N ASP A 128 -16.23 5.53 4.15
CA ASP A 128 -16.11 5.11 2.74
C ASP A 128 -14.71 4.55 2.43
N ILE A 129 -13.64 5.14 2.97
CA ILE A 129 -12.28 4.61 2.79
C ILE A 129 -12.13 3.27 3.51
N LEU A 130 -12.66 3.13 4.73
CA LEU A 130 -12.62 1.86 5.48
C LEU A 130 -13.39 0.74 4.76
N GLN A 131 -14.49 1.08 4.09
CA GLN A 131 -15.26 0.14 3.28
C GLN A 131 -14.48 -0.34 2.05
N ILE A 132 -13.55 0.44 1.53
CA ILE A 132 -12.73 0.06 0.37
C ILE A 132 -11.45 -0.66 0.78
N GLU A 133 -10.80 -0.21 1.86
CA GLU A 133 -9.59 -0.85 2.33
C GLU A 133 -9.84 -2.27 2.79
N GLY A 134 -8.94 -3.18 2.41
CA GLY A 134 -9.06 -4.58 2.78
C GLY A 134 -8.40 -5.48 1.77
N THR A 135 -8.57 -6.77 2.01
CA THR A 135 -8.21 -7.83 1.07
C THR A 135 -9.49 -8.35 0.45
N TYR A 136 -9.45 -8.56 -0.86
CA TYR A 136 -10.53 -9.10 -1.66
C TYR A 136 -10.04 -10.44 -2.22
N GLU A 137 -10.80 -11.49 -2.03
CA GLU A 137 -10.51 -12.84 -2.47
C GLU A 137 -11.31 -13.16 -3.73
N ASP A 138 -10.69 -13.82 -4.70
CA ASP A 138 -11.37 -14.19 -5.93
C ASP A 138 -12.55 -15.14 -5.62
N LEU A 139 -13.69 -14.89 -6.25
CA LEU A 139 -14.90 -15.70 -6.05
C LEU A 139 -14.73 -17.17 -6.46
N PHE A 140 -13.74 -17.48 -7.30
CA PHE A 140 -13.40 -18.84 -7.74
C PHE A 140 -12.26 -19.45 -6.90
N ASN A 141 -11.86 -18.82 -5.80
CA ASN A 141 -10.86 -19.37 -4.89
C ASN A 141 -11.21 -20.82 -4.51
N SER A 142 -10.22 -21.68 -4.63
CA SER A 142 -10.30 -23.12 -4.37
C SER A 142 -8.91 -23.64 -4.00
N GLU A 143 -8.80 -24.93 -3.68
CA GLU A 143 -7.48 -25.56 -3.48
C GLU A 143 -6.56 -25.46 -4.72
N LYS A 144 -7.13 -25.24 -5.90
CA LYS A 144 -6.42 -25.24 -7.19
C LYS A 144 -6.19 -23.87 -7.79
N TYR A 145 -6.86 -22.86 -7.26
CA TYR A 145 -6.83 -21.50 -7.76
C TYR A 145 -6.95 -20.54 -6.59
N LEU A 146 -6.01 -19.61 -6.47
CA LEU A 146 -6.00 -18.57 -5.46
C LEU A 146 -5.78 -17.24 -6.15
N GLY A 147 -6.64 -16.27 -5.88
CA GLY A 147 -6.54 -14.89 -6.32
C GLY A 147 -6.86 -13.97 -5.16
N SER A 148 -6.07 -12.92 -5.00
CA SER A 148 -6.35 -11.87 -4.02
C SER A 148 -5.92 -10.50 -4.50
N VAL A 149 -6.67 -9.48 -4.08
CA VAL A 149 -6.35 -8.07 -4.28
C VAL A 149 -6.40 -7.37 -2.93
N THR A 150 -5.32 -6.71 -2.52
CA THR A 150 -5.31 -5.88 -1.33
C THR A 150 -5.31 -4.42 -1.72
N LEU A 151 -6.21 -3.62 -1.13
CA LEU A 151 -6.25 -2.16 -1.27
C LEU A 151 -5.93 -1.48 0.06
N LYS A 152 -4.99 -0.53 0.05
CA LYS A 152 -4.60 0.29 1.20
C LYS A 152 -4.54 1.76 0.80
N ASN A 153 -5.26 2.62 1.50
CA ASN A 153 -5.30 4.05 1.26
C ASN A 153 -3.94 4.68 1.55
N ILE A 154 -3.49 5.49 0.60
CA ILE A 154 -2.30 6.34 0.77
C ILE A 154 -2.75 7.75 1.18
N LEU A 155 -3.63 8.35 0.39
CA LEU A 155 -4.13 9.71 0.61
C LEU A 155 -5.35 10.00 -0.29
N GLY A 156 -6.48 10.33 0.33
CA GLY A 156 -7.70 10.68 -0.40
C GLY A 156 -8.14 9.53 -1.30
N GLU A 157 -8.15 9.75 -2.60
CA GLU A 157 -8.51 8.76 -3.64
C GLU A 157 -7.35 7.86 -4.09
N LEU A 158 -6.15 8.02 -3.52
CA LEU A 158 -4.98 7.21 -3.89
C LEU A 158 -4.90 5.96 -3.03
N PHE A 159 -4.86 4.80 -3.67
CA PHE A 159 -4.72 3.50 -3.03
C PHE A 159 -3.50 2.80 -3.58
N PHE A 160 -2.69 2.29 -2.66
CA PHE A 160 -1.74 1.22 -2.94
C PHE A 160 -2.53 -0.06 -3.16
N PHE A 161 -2.14 -0.84 -4.17
CA PHE A 161 -2.72 -2.15 -4.41
C PHE A 161 -1.65 -3.23 -4.55
N GLU A 162 -2.02 -4.44 -4.16
CA GLU A 162 -1.29 -5.67 -4.45
C GLU A 162 -2.25 -6.67 -5.03
N ILE A 163 -1.91 -7.26 -6.18
CA ILE A 163 -2.65 -8.35 -6.80
C ILE A 163 -1.73 -9.56 -6.78
N SER A 164 -2.26 -10.70 -6.32
CA SER A 164 -1.60 -11.99 -6.42
C SER A 164 -2.57 -13.01 -7.00
N ASN A 165 -2.08 -13.86 -7.90
CA ASN A 165 -2.82 -15.02 -8.37
C ASN A 165 -1.90 -16.25 -8.48
N GLY A 166 -2.51 -17.42 -8.37
CA GLY A 166 -1.83 -18.69 -8.32
C GLY A 166 -2.73 -19.85 -8.75
N THR A 167 -2.16 -20.82 -9.47
CA THR A 167 -2.81 -22.09 -9.77
C THR A 167 -1.97 -23.28 -9.32
N GLU A 168 -2.61 -24.43 -9.10
CA GLU A 168 -1.92 -25.71 -8.86
C GLU A 168 -0.98 -26.10 -10.01
N SER A 169 -1.29 -25.66 -11.24
CA SER A 169 -0.46 -25.91 -12.42
C SER A 169 0.81 -25.05 -12.49
N GLY A 170 1.11 -24.27 -11.44
CA GLY A 170 2.32 -23.46 -11.33
C GLY A 170 2.25 -22.10 -12.01
N CYS A 171 1.06 -21.65 -12.39
CA CYS A 171 0.88 -20.30 -12.90
C CYS A 171 0.83 -19.34 -11.71
N LEU A 172 1.75 -18.37 -11.67
CA LEU A 172 1.87 -17.37 -10.62
C LEU A 172 1.94 -15.99 -11.26
N GLY A 173 1.23 -15.03 -10.70
CA GLY A 173 1.25 -13.64 -11.11
C GLY A 173 1.19 -12.74 -9.90
N TYR A 174 1.92 -11.64 -10.02
CA TYR A 174 2.05 -10.67 -8.94
C TYR A 174 2.20 -9.27 -9.51
N LEU A 175 1.44 -8.33 -8.97
CA LEU A 175 1.53 -6.94 -9.39
C LEU A 175 1.25 -6.03 -8.21
N LYS A 176 2.12 -5.04 -8.01
CA LYS A 176 1.84 -3.91 -7.12
C LYS A 176 1.72 -2.62 -7.91
N GLY A 177 0.97 -1.68 -7.34
CA GLY A 177 0.85 -0.38 -7.94
C GLY A 177 0.15 0.64 -7.06
N VAL A 178 -0.10 1.80 -7.67
CA VAL A 178 -0.94 2.84 -7.09
C VAL A 178 -2.04 3.17 -8.07
N VAL A 179 -3.28 3.03 -7.63
CA VAL A 179 -4.47 3.41 -8.38
C VAL A 179 -5.09 4.65 -7.75
N LYS A 180 -5.59 5.55 -8.59
CA LYS A 180 -6.47 6.63 -8.15
C LYS A 180 -7.91 6.22 -8.45
N LEU A 181 -8.75 6.15 -7.42
CA LEU A 181 -10.18 5.84 -7.55
C LEU A 181 -11.00 7.11 -7.71
N ILE A 182 -11.64 7.29 -8.86
CA ILE A 182 -12.59 8.37 -9.14
C ILE A 182 -13.87 8.08 -8.37
N ASP A 183 -14.30 9.04 -7.55
CA ASP A 183 -15.48 8.94 -6.68
C ASP A 183 -15.46 7.67 -5.82
N LEU A 184 -14.24 7.22 -5.46
CA LEU A 184 -13.99 6.02 -4.67
C LEU A 184 -14.53 4.71 -5.27
N GLN A 185 -14.88 4.68 -6.56
CA GLN A 185 -15.47 3.51 -7.22
C GLN A 185 -14.60 2.96 -8.35
N ASN A 186 -14.10 3.84 -9.22
CA ASN A 186 -13.51 3.42 -10.49
C ASN A 186 -12.05 3.87 -10.59
N GLY A 187 -11.14 2.98 -10.95
CA GLY A 187 -9.72 3.29 -11.08
C GLY A 187 -9.10 2.68 -12.32
N ILE A 188 -8.06 3.32 -12.84
CA ILE A 188 -7.26 2.77 -13.94
C ILE A 188 -5.80 2.76 -13.53
N PHE A 189 -5.17 1.60 -13.65
CA PHE A 189 -3.73 1.44 -13.58
C PHE A 189 -3.18 1.12 -14.98
N SER A 190 -2.02 1.70 -15.30
CA SER A 190 -1.34 1.50 -16.58
C SER A 190 0.16 1.74 -16.43
N THR A 191 0.95 0.90 -17.07
CA THR A 191 2.41 1.00 -17.21
C THR A 191 2.83 0.51 -18.60
N GLU A 192 4.11 0.59 -18.93
CA GLU A 192 4.64 0.07 -20.20
C GLU A 192 4.42 -1.44 -20.36
N ALA A 193 4.52 -2.21 -19.27
CA ALA A 193 4.33 -3.67 -19.26
C ALA A 193 2.88 -4.09 -18.93
N CYS A 194 1.99 -3.15 -18.60
CA CYS A 194 0.57 -3.41 -18.36
C CYS A 194 -0.24 -2.28 -18.92
N LYS A 195 -0.78 -2.48 -20.12
CA LYS A 195 -1.49 -1.43 -20.84
C LYS A 195 -2.66 -0.92 -20.01
N LYS A 196 -3.44 -1.80 -19.37
CA LYS A 196 -4.55 -1.36 -18.50
C LYS A 196 -5.03 -2.44 -17.52
N ILE A 197 -5.25 -2.04 -16.27
CA ILE A 197 -6.15 -2.71 -15.32
C ILE A 197 -7.21 -1.70 -14.85
N GLU A 198 -8.47 -2.06 -15.00
CA GLU A 198 -9.60 -1.29 -14.50
C GLU A 198 -10.09 -1.88 -13.17
N PHE A 199 -10.17 -1.04 -12.15
CA PHE A 199 -10.74 -1.35 -10.84
C PHE A 199 -12.16 -0.80 -10.80
N ASN A 200 -13.14 -1.65 -10.52
CA ASN A 200 -14.54 -1.23 -10.33
C ASN A 200 -15.04 -1.78 -8.99
N LEU A 201 -15.20 -0.92 -8.00
CA LEU A 201 -15.71 -1.27 -6.68
C LEU A 201 -17.23 -1.12 -6.64
N LEU A 202 -17.91 -2.17 -6.19
CA LEU A 202 -19.36 -2.24 -6.02
C LEU A 202 -19.65 -2.91 -4.67
N ASP A 203 -20.02 -2.10 -3.67
CA ASP A 203 -20.23 -2.55 -2.29
C ASP A 203 -19.01 -3.32 -1.74
N ASN A 204 -19.18 -4.63 -1.48
CA ASN A 204 -18.13 -5.53 -0.99
C ASN A 204 -17.45 -6.34 -2.11
N GLU A 205 -17.68 -5.97 -3.38
CA GLU A 205 -17.07 -6.60 -4.55
C GLU A 205 -16.09 -5.65 -5.23
N LEU A 206 -15.00 -6.21 -5.74
CA LEU A 206 -14.04 -5.58 -6.63
C LEU A 206 -14.03 -6.36 -7.95
N ILE A 207 -14.30 -5.67 -9.05
CA ILE A 207 -14.21 -6.24 -10.39
C ILE A 207 -12.97 -5.68 -11.08
N LEU A 208 -12.02 -6.56 -11.39
CA LEU A 208 -10.87 -6.23 -12.20
C LEU A 208 -11.13 -6.60 -13.66
N LYS A 209 -10.82 -5.69 -14.57
CA LYS A 209 -10.73 -5.99 -16.01
C LYS A 209 -9.32 -5.69 -16.50
N GLU A 210 -8.80 -6.57 -17.33
CA GLU A 210 -7.43 -6.49 -17.80
C GLU A 210 -7.39 -6.32 -19.33
N ASP A 211 -6.50 -5.46 -19.82
CA ASP A 211 -6.18 -5.36 -21.23
C ASP A 211 -4.66 -5.32 -21.38
N ASN A 212 -4.09 -6.46 -21.82
CA ASN A 212 -2.69 -6.65 -22.16
C ASN A 212 -1.72 -6.29 -21.03
N CYS A 213 -1.61 -7.17 -20.01
CA CYS A 213 -0.61 -7.04 -18.95
C CYS A 213 0.33 -8.25 -18.85
N ASP A 214 1.63 -7.97 -18.92
CA ASP A 214 2.68 -8.98 -18.95
C ASP A 214 3.27 -9.28 -17.55
N PHE A 215 2.63 -8.81 -16.47
CA PHE A 215 3.07 -9.01 -15.08
C PHE A 215 2.67 -10.38 -14.49
N HIS A 216 1.93 -11.18 -15.24
CA HIS A 216 1.65 -12.56 -14.88
C HIS A 216 2.57 -13.52 -15.65
N GLY A 217 2.94 -14.65 -15.05
CA GLY A 217 3.57 -15.76 -15.77
C GLY A 217 2.67 -16.28 -16.91
N MET A 218 3.08 -17.35 -17.60
CA MET A 218 2.27 -17.93 -18.68
C MET A 218 0.83 -18.26 -18.18
N ARG A 219 -0.15 -17.44 -18.59
CA ARG A 219 -1.61 -17.67 -18.55
C ARG A 219 -2.37 -17.42 -17.22
N CYS A 220 -2.02 -16.40 -16.43
CA CYS A 220 -2.78 -16.04 -15.22
C CYS A 220 -3.35 -14.62 -15.27
N PRO A 221 -4.53 -14.40 -15.88
CA PRO A 221 -5.13 -13.07 -15.86
C PRO A 221 -5.45 -12.62 -14.43
N PHE A 222 -5.34 -11.33 -14.17
CA PHE A 222 -5.85 -10.66 -12.97
C PHE A 222 -7.32 -10.26 -13.11
N GLU A 223 -7.89 -10.40 -14.31
CA GLU A 223 -9.32 -10.19 -14.54
C GLU A 223 -10.16 -11.16 -13.71
N GLY A 224 -11.16 -10.64 -13.01
CA GLY A 224 -11.98 -11.43 -12.12
C GLY A 224 -12.94 -10.60 -11.27
N LYS A 225 -13.73 -11.32 -10.48
CA LYS A 225 -14.56 -10.75 -9.42
C LYS A 225 -14.02 -11.21 -8.08
N TYR A 226 -13.75 -10.25 -7.21
CA TYR A 226 -13.20 -10.47 -5.90
C TYR A 226 -14.18 -9.98 -4.85
N LYS A 227 -14.37 -10.74 -3.78
CA LYS A 227 -15.21 -10.38 -2.64
C LYS A 227 -14.32 -9.99 -1.47
N LYS A 228 -14.65 -8.89 -0.80
CA LYS A 228 -13.94 -8.44 0.40
C LYS A 228 -13.99 -9.52 1.48
N SER A 229 -12.83 -9.91 2.00
CA SER A 229 -12.71 -10.79 3.16
C SER A 229 -13.24 -10.08 4.41
N GLU A 230 -13.91 -10.82 5.29
CA GLU A 230 -14.44 -10.30 6.56
C GLU A 230 -13.34 -9.93 7.57
#